data_AF-A0A7L2RU32-F1
#
_entry.id   AF-A0A7L2RU32-F1
#
_cell.length_a   1.000
_cell.length_b   1.000
_cell.length_c   1.000
_cell.angle_alpha   90.00
_cell.angle_beta   90.00
_cell.angle_gamma   90.00
#
_symmetry.space_group_name_H-M   'P 1'
#
loop_
_entity.id
_entity.type
_entity.pdbx_description
1 polymer ?
#
loop_
_entity_poly.entity_id
_entity_poly.type
_entity_poly.pdbx_seq_one_letter_code
_entity_poly.pdbx_strand_id
1 'polypeptide(L)'
;VRRVLELHIVKLVAFYTVWVALEEVSVMNFLLVLLWTFAVPYCRFRHMASCLSTIWTCIIIICKMLYQLEVVQPLEYSSNCTKPLLNSTNLTPEEIDRSLLYRGPVDPANWFGIRKGWDTSLGYIK
;
A
#
# COMPACT_ATOMS: atom_id res chain seq x y z
N VAL A 1 13.45 -25.94 -18.89
CA VAL A 1 12.64 -25.17 -17.91
C VAL A 1 13.49 -24.53 -16.81
N ARG A 2 14.28 -25.28 -16.02
CA ARG A 2 15.08 -24.74 -14.89
C ARG A 2 15.97 -23.52 -15.24
N ARG A 3 16.77 -23.60 -16.32
CA ARG A 3 17.65 -22.48 -16.75
C ARG A 3 16.88 -21.23 -17.20
N VAL A 4 15.68 -21.40 -17.76
CA VAL A 4 14.83 -20.27 -18.17
C VAL A 4 14.27 -19.58 -16.93
N LEU A 5 13.80 -20.35 -15.94
CA LEU A 5 13.31 -19.79 -14.69
C LEU A 5 14.41 -19.03 -13.94
N GLU A 6 15.64 -19.57 -13.90
CA GLU A 6 16.79 -18.92 -13.26
C GLU A 6 17.11 -17.54 -13.86
N LEU A 7 17.00 -17.39 -15.18
CA LEU A 7 17.22 -16.10 -15.86
C LEU A 7 16.03 -15.14 -15.74
N HIS A 8 14.80 -15.65 -15.71
CA HIS A 8 13.58 -14.84 -15.77
C HIS A 8 12.92 -14.57 -14.42
N ILE A 9 13.31 -15.27 -13.34
CA ILE A 9 12.68 -15.14 -12.02
C ILE A 9 12.69 -13.69 -11.53
N VAL A 10 13.77 -12.95 -11.75
CA VAL A 10 13.88 -11.54 -11.33
C VAL A 10 12.86 -10.65 -12.04
N LYS A 11 12.63 -10.86 -13.35
CA LYS A 11 11.65 -10.10 -14.11
C LYS A 11 10.22 -10.43 -13.68
N LEU A 12 9.95 -11.70 -13.40
CA LEU A 12 8.66 -12.17 -12.93
C LEU A 12 8.34 -11.61 -11.54
N VAL A 13 9.30 -11.65 -10.61
CA VAL A 13 9.12 -11.09 -9.26
C VAL A 13 8.90 -9.57 -9.34
N ALA A 14 9.72 -8.84 -10.11
CA ALA A 14 9.53 -7.40 -10.28
C ALA A 14 8.14 -7.07 -10.87
N PHE A 15 7.73 -7.79 -11.91
CA PHE A 15 6.40 -7.64 -12.51
C PHE A 15 5.28 -7.90 -11.50
N TYR A 16 5.38 -8.98 -10.72
CA TYR A 16 4.41 -9.30 -9.67
C TYR A 16 4.35 -8.23 -8.59
N THR A 17 5.50 -7.72 -8.12
CA THR A 17 5.51 -6.66 -7.10
C THR A 17 4.87 -5.35 -7.59
N VAL A 18 5.06 -5.01 -8.87
CA VAL A 18 4.39 -3.85 -9.48
C VAL A 18 2.89 -4.11 -9.60
N TRP A 19 2.49 -5.30 -10.02
CA TRP A 19 1.08 -5.68 -10.10
C TRP A 19 0.36 -5.54 -8.76
N VAL A 20 0.93 -6.11 -7.69
CA VAL A 20 0.38 -6.02 -6.32
C VAL A 20 0.29 -4.56 -5.86
N ALA A 21 1.29 -3.72 -6.18
CA ALA A 21 1.29 -2.31 -5.82
C ALA A 21 0.26 -1.46 -6.60
N LEU A 22 -0.18 -1.93 -7.77
CA LEU A 22 -1.26 -1.30 -8.52
C LEU A 22 -2.65 -1.70 -8.01
N GLU A 23 -2.79 -2.92 -7.51
CA GLU A 23 -4.03 -3.41 -6.91
C GLU A 23 -4.28 -2.74 -5.53
N GLU A 24 -3.24 -2.66 -4.70
CA GLU A 24 -3.25 -1.93 -3.43
C GLU A 24 -2.22 -0.78 -3.46
N VAL A 25 -2.66 0.41 -3.87
CA VAL A 25 -1.82 1.61 -3.87
C VAL A 25 -1.56 2.05 -2.43
N SER A 26 -0.33 1.83 -1.96
CA SER A 26 0.09 2.22 -0.61
C SER A 26 1.57 2.61 -0.54
N VAL A 27 1.92 3.43 0.46
CA VAL A 27 3.31 3.81 0.73
C VAL A 27 4.17 2.58 1.08
N MET A 28 3.60 1.61 1.81
CA MET A 28 4.32 0.40 2.21
C MET A 28 4.67 -0.48 1.00
N ASN A 29 3.76 -0.60 0.02
CA ASN A 29 3.99 -1.36 -1.22
C ASN A 29 4.95 -0.62 -2.17
N PHE A 30 4.93 0.71 -2.17
CA PHE A 30 5.85 1.52 -2.97
C PHE A 30 7.32 1.24 -2.67
N LEU A 31 7.67 0.98 -1.40
CA LEU A 31 9.04 0.63 -1.01
C LEU A 31 9.50 -0.71 -1.63
N LEU A 32 8.60 -1.68 -1.77
CA LEU A 32 8.89 -2.94 -2.47
C LEU A 32 9.13 -2.69 -3.96
N VAL A 33 8.30 -1.86 -4.60
CA VAL A 33 8.47 -1.49 -6.01
C VAL A 33 9.83 -0.80 -6.22
N LEU A 34 10.19 0.16 -5.37
CA LEU A 34 11.50 0.80 -5.44
C LEU A 34 12.63 -0.22 -5.33
N LEU A 35 12.59 -1.09 -4.32
CA LEU A 35 13.62 -2.10 -4.12
C LEU A 35 13.82 -3.00 -5.34
N TRP A 36 12.73 -3.44 -5.99
CA TRP A 36 12.81 -4.31 -7.16
C TRP A 36 13.12 -3.57 -8.47
N THR A 37 12.68 -2.32 -8.62
CA THR A 37 13.06 -1.48 -9.77
C THR A 37 14.57 -1.21 -9.81
N PHE A 38 15.23 -1.07 -8.65
CA PHE A 38 16.69 -0.99 -8.57
C PHE A 38 17.37 -2.37 -8.71
N ALA A 39 16.77 -3.44 -8.20
CA ALA A 39 17.39 -4.79 -8.29
C ALA A 39 17.45 -5.35 -9.72
N VAL A 40 16.54 -4.94 -10.61
CA VAL A 40 16.48 -5.37 -12.01
C VAL A 40 17.74 -4.95 -12.80
N PRO A 41 18.13 -3.65 -12.84
CA PRO A 41 19.36 -3.21 -13.51
C PRO A 41 20.64 -3.59 -12.76
N TYR A 42 20.63 -3.58 -11.42
CA TYR A 42 21.84 -3.81 -10.61
C TYR A 42 21.93 -5.24 -10.08
N CYS A 43 22.59 -6.13 -10.84
CA CYS A 43 22.71 -7.56 -10.51
C CYS A 43 23.28 -7.86 -9.10
N ARG A 44 24.22 -7.04 -8.61
CA ARG A 44 24.84 -7.21 -7.29
C ARG A 44 23.87 -6.97 -6.14
N PHE A 45 22.84 -6.16 -6.34
CA PHE A 45 21.86 -5.81 -5.33
C PHE A 45 20.73 -6.84 -5.21
N ARG A 46 20.60 -7.79 -6.15
CA ARG A 46 19.49 -8.75 -6.19
C ARG A 46 19.36 -9.56 -4.90
N HIS A 47 20.48 -10.07 -4.37
CA HIS A 47 20.46 -10.85 -3.13
C HIS A 47 20.03 -9.99 -1.92
N MET A 48 20.56 -8.77 -1.82
CA MET A 48 20.19 -7.83 -0.76
C MET A 48 18.73 -7.40 -0.87
N ALA A 49 18.24 -7.11 -2.07
CA ALA A 49 16.86 -6.77 -2.35
C ALA A 49 15.90 -7.91 -1.96
N SER A 50 16.25 -9.17 -2.22
CA SER A 50 15.45 -10.30 -1.76
C SER A 50 15.33 -10.32 -0.23
N CYS A 51 16.45 -10.23 0.49
CA CYS A 51 16.45 -10.25 1.96
C CYS A 51 15.66 -9.06 2.55
N LEU A 52 15.91 -7.85 2.05
CA LEU A 52 15.18 -6.65 2.48
C LEU A 52 13.68 -6.74 2.17
N SER A 53 13.31 -7.27 1.00
CA SER A 53 11.90 -7.46 0.63
C SER A 53 11.20 -8.46 1.55
N THR A 54 11.88 -9.54 1.96
CA THR A 54 11.29 -10.51 2.90
C THR A 54 11.05 -9.90 4.28
N ILE A 55 12.04 -9.18 4.83
CA ILE A 55 11.90 -8.50 6.12
C ILE A 55 10.78 -7.46 6.05
N TRP A 56 10.75 -6.66 4.97
CA TRP A 56 9.75 -5.62 4.79
C TRP A 56 8.33 -6.20 4.64
N THR A 57 8.18 -7.28 3.88
CA THR A 57 6.89 -7.97 3.73
C THR A 57 6.41 -8.53 5.07
N CYS A 58 7.31 -9.11 5.87
CA CYS A 58 6.97 -9.55 7.24
C CYS A 58 6.48 -8.39 8.12
N ILE A 59 7.14 -7.22 8.04
CA ILE A 59 6.69 -6.02 8.76
C ILE A 59 5.27 -5.61 8.31
N ILE A 60 5.02 -5.56 7.00
CA ILE A 60 3.68 -5.24 6.45
C ILE A 60 2.63 -6.22 6.99
N ILE A 61 2.91 -7.53 6.95
CA ILE A 61 1.97 -8.55 7.42
C ILE A 61 1.67 -8.36 8.92
N ILE A 62 2.71 -8.18 9.75
CA ILE A 62 2.54 -7.96 11.20
C ILE A 62 1.72 -6.69 11.44
N CYS A 63 2.02 -5.58 10.75
CA CYS A 63 1.26 -4.34 10.86
C CYS A 63 -0.21 -4.52 10.44
N LYS A 64 -0.48 -5.19 9.31
CA LYS A 64 -1.84 -5.48 8.85
C LYS A 64 -2.59 -6.34 9.86
N MET A 65 -1.96 -7.35 10.43
CA MET A 65 -2.56 -8.25 11.44
C MET A 65 -2.85 -7.53 12.76
N LEU A 66 -1.90 -6.75 13.27
CA LEU A 66 -2.08 -5.97 14.50
C LEU A 66 -3.22 -4.96 14.37
N TYR A 67 -3.37 -4.33 13.21
CA TYR A 67 -4.43 -3.35 12.97
C TYR A 67 -5.84 -3.98 12.93
N GLN A 68 -5.96 -5.29 12.68
CA GLN A 68 -7.25 -5.97 12.76
C GLN A 68 -7.73 -6.20 14.21
N LEU A 69 -6.87 -6.03 15.22
CA LEU A 69 -7.25 -6.22 16.62
C LEU A 69 -8.34 -5.21 17.05
N GLU A 70 -9.22 -5.63 17.96
CA GLU A 70 -10.32 -4.78 18.46
C GLU A 70 -9.84 -3.54 19.21
N VAL A 71 -8.65 -3.59 19.81
CA VAL A 71 -7.98 -2.47 20.50
C VAL A 71 -7.79 -1.25 19.60
N VAL A 72 -7.61 -1.45 18.29
CA VAL A 72 -7.40 -0.35 17.35
C VAL A 72 -8.76 0.12 16.83
N GLN A 73 -9.26 1.24 17.35
CA GLN A 73 -10.51 1.84 16.90
C GLN A 73 -10.23 2.95 15.87
N PRO A 74 -10.55 2.72 14.56
CA PRO A 74 -10.26 3.72 13.53
C PRO A 74 -11.04 5.02 13.71
N LEU A 75 -12.17 4.98 14.44
CA LEU A 75 -12.99 6.17 14.71
C LEU A 75 -12.26 7.22 15.56
N GLU A 76 -11.39 6.79 16.48
CA GLU A 76 -10.64 7.67 17.38
C GLU A 76 -9.52 8.43 16.65
N TYR A 77 -8.96 7.83 15.60
CA TYR A 77 -7.86 8.40 14.82
C TYR A 77 -8.31 9.07 13.51
N SER A 78 -9.56 8.83 13.10
CA SER A 78 -10.11 9.42 11.89
C SER A 78 -10.29 10.92 12.05
N SER A 79 -9.81 11.68 11.07
CA SER A 79 -9.91 13.15 11.06
C SER A 79 -10.96 13.58 10.05
N ASN A 80 -11.90 14.42 10.49
CA ASN A 80 -12.88 15.02 9.59
C ASN A 80 -12.29 16.29 8.98
N CYS A 81 -12.16 16.34 7.66
CA CYS A 81 -11.63 17.50 6.95
C CYS A 81 -12.72 18.58 6.79
N THR A 82 -12.46 19.79 7.27
CA THR A 82 -13.38 20.92 7.09
C THR A 82 -13.45 21.31 5.61
N LYS A 83 -14.67 21.45 5.07
CA LYS A 83 -14.89 21.86 3.69
C LYS A 83 -14.34 23.27 3.45
N PRO A 84 -13.59 23.51 2.38
CA PRO A 84 -13.05 24.82 2.05
C PRO A 84 -14.17 25.76 1.59
N LEU A 85 -13.93 27.07 1.68
CA LEU A 85 -14.85 28.07 1.16
C LEU A 85 -14.82 28.04 -0.37
N LEU A 86 -15.98 28.16 -1.03
CA LEU A 86 -16.09 28.11 -2.50
C LEU A 86 -15.16 29.11 -3.21
N ASN A 87 -14.87 30.25 -2.58
CA ASN A 87 -14.00 31.28 -3.14
C ASN A 87 -12.50 30.96 -3.05
N SER A 88 -12.12 29.90 -2.35
CA SER A 88 -10.71 29.50 -2.16
C SER A 88 -10.25 28.38 -3.08
N THR A 89 -11.16 27.72 -3.78
CA THR A 89 -10.86 26.55 -4.64
C THR A 89 -11.61 26.63 -5.96
N ASN A 90 -10.99 26.18 -7.05
CA ASN A 90 -11.62 26.12 -8.39
C ASN A 90 -12.60 24.95 -8.57
N LEU A 91 -12.98 24.25 -7.50
CA LEU A 91 -13.85 23.07 -7.53
C LEU A 91 -15.30 23.47 -7.28
N THR A 92 -16.23 22.81 -7.97
CA THR A 92 -17.66 22.98 -7.72
C THR A 92 -18.06 22.36 -6.37
N PRO A 93 -19.12 22.84 -5.70
CA PRO A 93 -19.58 22.28 -4.42
C PRO A 93 -19.89 20.79 -4.50
N GLU A 94 -20.38 20.32 -5.65
CA GLU A 94 -20.72 18.93 -5.91
C GLU A 94 -19.47 18.04 -6.06
N GLU A 95 -18.40 18.56 -6.68
CA GLU A 95 -17.11 17.88 -6.78
C GLU A 95 -16.40 17.80 -5.42
N ILE A 96 -16.51 18.86 -4.62
CA ILE A 96 -15.96 18.89 -3.25
C ILE A 96 -16.62 17.79 -2.42
N ASP A 97 -17.95 17.70 -2.43
CA ASP A 97 -18.69 16.69 -1.64
C ASP A 97 -18.43 15.25 -2.10
N ARG A 98 -18.17 15.05 -3.40
CA ARG A 98 -17.81 13.73 -3.97
C ARG A 98 -16.34 13.35 -3.76
N SER A 99 -15.48 14.29 -3.37
CA SER A 99 -14.06 14.02 -3.17
C SER A 99 -13.79 13.09 -1.98
N LEU A 100 -12.66 12.36 -2.04
CA LEU A 100 -12.24 11.45 -0.98
C LEU A 100 -12.05 12.14 0.38
N LEU A 101 -11.68 13.42 0.39
CA LEU A 101 -11.36 14.17 1.61
C LEU A 101 -12.61 14.66 2.34
N TYR A 102 -13.68 15.00 1.61
CA TYR A 102 -14.85 15.67 2.20
C TYR A 102 -16.11 14.80 2.23
N ARG A 103 -16.08 13.61 1.63
CA ARG A 103 -17.19 12.63 1.67
C ARG A 103 -17.37 12.00 3.06
N GLY A 104 -16.32 11.92 3.87
CA GLY A 104 -16.36 11.28 5.18
C GLY A 104 -15.05 11.44 5.96
N PRO A 105 -15.02 10.92 7.21
CA PRO A 105 -13.82 10.97 8.03
C PRO A 105 -12.69 10.17 7.38
N VAL A 106 -11.51 10.79 7.27
CA VAL A 106 -10.34 10.19 6.63
C VAL A 106 -9.47 9.52 7.69
N ASP A 107 -9.14 8.27 7.46
CA ASP A 107 -8.16 7.55 8.27
C ASP A 107 -6.75 7.75 7.70
N PRO A 108 -5.82 8.37 8.44
CA PRO A 108 -4.44 8.54 7.99
C PRO A 108 -3.72 7.21 7.73
N ALA A 109 -4.12 6.12 8.40
CA ALA A 109 -3.53 4.79 8.20
C ALA A 109 -3.83 4.22 6.80
N ASN A 110 -4.95 4.62 6.20
CA ASN A 110 -5.34 4.17 4.86
C ASN A 110 -4.31 4.61 3.79
N TRP A 111 -3.64 5.75 3.97
CA TRP A 111 -2.57 6.20 3.06
C TRP A 111 -1.34 5.26 3.09
N PHE A 112 -1.08 4.67 4.25
CA PHE A 112 -0.02 3.66 4.41
C PHE A 112 -0.44 2.27 3.94
N GLY A 113 -1.68 2.08 3.46
CA GLY A 113 -2.19 0.77 3.03
C GLY A 113 -2.60 -0.13 4.20
N ILE A 114 -2.97 0.48 5.33
CA ILE A 114 -3.50 -0.22 6.49
C ILE A 114 -4.98 0.18 6.61
N ARG A 115 -5.87 -0.78 6.41
CA ARG A 115 -7.31 -0.61 6.56
C ARG A 115 -7.87 -1.69 7.47
N LYS A 116 -8.83 -1.32 8.32
CA LYS A 116 -9.63 -2.28 9.07
C LYS A 116 -10.71 -2.82 8.14
N GLY A 117 -10.60 -4.10 7.77
CA GLY A 117 -11.63 -4.78 6.97
C GLY A 117 -12.64 -5.44 7.88
N TRP A 118 -13.91 -5.43 7.50
CA TRP A 118 -14.93 -6.28 8.16
C TRP A 118 -14.88 -7.74 7.65
N ASP A 119 -14.08 -7.99 6.61
CA ASP A 119 -13.99 -9.27 5.91
C ASP A 119 -12.82 -10.11 6.45
N THR A 120 -12.97 -11.43 6.37
CA THR A 120 -12.07 -12.45 6.92
C THR A 120 -10.60 -12.08 6.66
N SER A 121 -9.81 -11.90 7.73
CA SER A 121 -8.42 -11.43 7.75
C SER A 121 -7.49 -12.08 6.70
N LEU A 122 -7.82 -13.26 6.21
CA LEU A 122 -7.08 -14.02 5.21
C LEU A 122 -7.16 -13.47 3.77
N GLY A 123 -8.21 -12.71 3.42
CA GLY A 123 -8.37 -12.14 2.08
C GLY A 123 -7.51 -10.89 1.84
N TYR A 124 -7.28 -10.11 2.90
CA TYR A 124 -6.55 -8.83 2.87
C TYR A 124 -5.02 -8.98 2.92
N ILE A 125 -4.52 -10.19 3.19
CA ILE A 125 -3.09 -10.50 3.36
C ILE A 125 -2.52 -11.29 2.17
N LYS A 126 -3.37 -11.82 1.27
CA LYS A 126 -2.97 -12.58 0.08
C LYS A 126 -2.46 -11.66 -1.03
#